data_AF-A0A183DKS5-F1
#
_entry.id   AF-A0A183DKS5-F1
#
_cell.length_a   1.000
_cell.length_b   1.000
_cell.length_c   1.000
_cell.angle_alpha   90.00
_cell.angle_beta   90.00
_cell.angle_gamma   90.00
#
_symmetry.space_group_name_H-M   'P 1'
#
loop_
_entity.id
_entity.type
_entity.pdbx_description
1 polymer ?
#
loop_
_entity_poly.entity_id
_entity_poly.type
_entity_poly.pdbx_seq_one_letter_code
_entity_poly.pdbx_strand_id
1 'polypeptide(L)'
;MRWSVDFAQDNLSNKSLCLSGLSNRGKNRLYDTKNLYGLNEAIHTQKAVYKATGKRGFILTRSTFPSSGHYAGHWLGDNYADFASLRASIIGIQEFNMFGIPYVGADICGFNENTTEELCLRWQQLGAFYPFMRNHNNIFCIAQDPAAWPSVASAAGQAIYFRYYYLPYLYRFVSLLF
;
A
#
# COMPACT_ATOMS: atom_id res chain seq x y z
N MET A 1 -21.76 28.83 -4.61
CA MET A 1 -20.90 29.51 -5.61
C MET A 1 -20.28 28.41 -6.46
N ARG A 2 -20.38 28.52 -7.80
CA ARG A 2 -20.10 27.51 -8.85
C ARG A 2 -19.09 26.39 -8.52
N TRP A 3 -19.54 25.13 -8.61
CA TRP A 3 -18.68 24.00 -8.96
C TRP A 3 -18.38 24.10 -10.47
N SER A 4 -17.19 24.59 -10.84
CA SER A 4 -16.72 24.45 -12.22
C SER A 4 -16.25 23.01 -12.41
N VAL A 5 -17.08 22.19 -13.05
CA VAL A 5 -16.67 20.88 -13.55
C VAL A 5 -15.86 21.13 -14.81
N ASP A 6 -14.54 21.04 -14.70
CA ASP A 6 -13.63 21.20 -15.84
C ASP A 6 -13.65 19.91 -16.66
N PHE A 7 -14.58 19.80 -17.61
CA PHE A 7 -14.78 18.62 -18.46
C PHE A 7 -13.51 18.18 -19.24
N ALA A 8 -12.48 19.03 -19.31
CA ALA A 8 -11.18 18.69 -19.88
C ALA A 8 -10.34 17.74 -19.00
N GLN A 9 -10.59 17.68 -17.68
CA GLN A 9 -9.88 16.79 -16.75
C GLN A 9 -10.61 15.46 -16.49
N ASP A 10 -11.89 15.35 -16.84
CA ASP A 10 -12.74 14.18 -16.56
C ASP A 10 -12.80 13.17 -17.73
N ASN A 11 -11.68 12.94 -18.41
CA ASN A 11 -11.56 11.88 -19.40
C ASN A 11 -10.93 10.63 -18.75
N LEU A 12 -11.45 9.44 -19.10
CA LEU A 12 -10.87 8.15 -18.73
C LEU A 12 -9.40 7.97 -19.16
N SER A 13 -8.87 8.79 -20.07
CA SER A 13 -7.45 8.82 -20.43
C SER A 13 -6.59 9.73 -19.54
N ASN A 14 -7.18 10.51 -18.63
CA ASN A 14 -6.43 11.45 -17.80
C ASN A 14 -5.41 10.72 -16.91
N LYS A 15 -4.16 11.22 -16.90
CA LYS A 15 -2.99 10.65 -16.18
C LYS A 15 -2.81 9.14 -16.38
N SER A 16 -3.19 8.61 -17.55
CA SER A 16 -3.15 7.19 -17.87
C SER A 16 -2.92 6.97 -19.37
N LEU A 17 -2.74 5.72 -19.79
CA LEU A 17 -2.69 5.35 -21.21
C LEU A 17 -4.00 5.69 -21.95
N CYS A 18 -3.88 6.01 -23.24
CA CYS A 18 -5.00 6.24 -24.13
C CYS A 18 -5.90 5.01 -24.26
N LEU A 19 -7.21 5.21 -24.17
CA LEU A 19 -8.18 4.10 -24.19
C LEU A 19 -8.30 3.38 -25.54
N SER A 20 -7.91 4.06 -26.63
CA SER A 20 -7.79 3.48 -27.97
C SER A 20 -6.57 2.57 -28.14
N GLY A 21 -5.64 2.58 -27.17
CA GLY A 21 -4.50 1.67 -27.17
C GLY A 21 -4.95 0.21 -27.04
N LEU A 22 -4.08 -0.71 -27.46
CA LEU A 22 -4.37 -2.12 -27.47
C LEU A 22 -3.50 -2.87 -26.45
N SER A 23 -4.10 -3.85 -25.77
CA SER A 23 -3.43 -4.80 -24.88
C SER A 23 -3.54 -6.23 -25.43
N ASN A 24 -2.87 -7.18 -24.78
CA ASN A 24 -2.91 -8.60 -25.16
C ASN A 24 -2.57 -8.85 -26.64
N ARG A 25 -1.47 -8.23 -27.11
CA ARG A 25 -1.00 -8.33 -28.51
C ARG A 25 -2.04 -7.90 -29.55
N GLY A 26 -2.76 -6.81 -29.27
CA GLY A 26 -3.73 -6.25 -30.21
C GLY A 26 -5.16 -6.81 -30.07
N LYS A 27 -5.40 -7.75 -29.16
CA LYS A 27 -6.70 -8.44 -29.04
C LYS A 27 -7.73 -7.67 -28.24
N ASN A 28 -7.28 -6.87 -27.27
CA ASN A 28 -8.17 -6.16 -26.35
C ASN A 28 -7.89 -4.65 -26.43
N ARG A 29 -8.92 -3.82 -26.22
CA ARG A 29 -8.71 -2.38 -26.04
C ARG A 29 -8.32 -2.10 -24.59
N LEU A 30 -7.53 -1.06 -24.39
CA LEU A 30 -7.22 -0.57 -23.05
C LEU A 30 -8.47 -0.04 -22.36
N TYR A 31 -9.45 0.48 -23.09
CA TYR A 31 -10.77 0.82 -22.54
C TYR A 31 -11.36 -0.29 -21.66
N ASP A 32 -11.34 -1.54 -22.14
CA ASP A 32 -11.94 -2.69 -21.45
C ASP A 32 -11.03 -3.29 -20.37
N THR A 33 -9.71 -3.06 -20.48
CA THR A 33 -8.71 -3.76 -19.67
C THR A 33 -7.92 -2.86 -18.72
N LYS A 34 -8.19 -1.55 -18.71
CA LYS A 34 -7.46 -0.54 -17.92
C LYS A 34 -7.35 -0.93 -16.44
N ASN A 35 -8.46 -1.29 -15.81
CA ASN A 35 -8.49 -1.64 -14.39
C ASN A 35 -7.88 -3.02 -14.08
N LEU A 36 -7.57 -3.82 -15.10
CA LEU A 36 -6.90 -5.12 -14.96
C LEU A 36 -5.38 -5.01 -15.07
N TYR A 37 -4.83 -3.82 -15.36
CA TYR A 37 -3.40 -3.66 -15.62
C TYR A 37 -2.54 -4.10 -14.43
N GLY A 38 -2.80 -3.55 -13.24
CA GLY A 38 -2.06 -3.89 -12.02
C GLY A 38 -2.21 -5.35 -11.57
N LEU A 39 -3.40 -5.95 -11.78
CA LEU A 39 -3.62 -7.38 -11.53
C LEU A 39 -2.76 -8.25 -12.46
N ASN A 40 -2.78 -7.97 -13.77
CA ASN A 40 -1.99 -8.74 -14.74
C ASN A 40 -0.49 -8.59 -14.47
N GLU A 41 -0.04 -7.38 -14.14
CA GLU A 41 1.34 -7.13 -13.74
C GLU A 41 1.73 -7.94 -12.49
N ALA A 42 0.92 -7.94 -11.43
CA ALA A 42 1.18 -8.73 -10.22
C ALA A 42 1.29 -10.24 -10.49
N ILE A 43 0.41 -10.80 -11.34
CA ILE A 43 0.46 -12.21 -11.76
C ILE A 43 1.79 -12.55 -12.43
N HIS A 44 2.25 -11.69 -13.34
CA HIS A 44 3.50 -11.93 -14.07
C HIS A 44 4.73 -11.72 -13.20
N THR A 45 4.72 -10.70 -12.33
CA THR A 45 5.78 -10.44 -11.35
C THR A 45 5.95 -11.62 -10.39
N GLN A 46 4.86 -12.25 -9.94
CA GLN A 46 4.95 -13.40 -9.04
C GLN A 46 5.67 -14.58 -9.69
N LYS A 47 5.29 -14.91 -10.92
CA LYS A 47 5.94 -15.96 -11.71
C LYS A 47 7.42 -15.64 -11.92
N ALA A 48 7.75 -14.38 -12.20
CA ALA A 48 9.13 -13.94 -12.40
C ALA A 48 9.97 -14.07 -11.12
N VAL A 49 9.47 -13.61 -9.97
CA VAL A 49 10.16 -13.71 -8.68
C VAL A 49 10.40 -15.17 -8.30
N TYR A 50 9.40 -16.03 -8.44
CA TYR A 50 9.57 -17.47 -8.18
C TYR A 50 10.60 -18.11 -9.11
N LYS A 51 10.55 -17.81 -10.41
CA LYS A 51 11.51 -18.33 -11.39
C LYS A 51 12.95 -17.86 -11.12
N ALA A 52 13.12 -16.61 -10.71
CA ALA A 52 14.43 -16.02 -10.45
C ALA A 52 15.06 -16.51 -9.13
N THR A 53 14.24 -16.80 -8.11
CA THR A 53 14.73 -17.05 -6.74
C THR A 53 14.50 -18.48 -6.24
N GLY A 54 13.59 -19.24 -6.85
CA GLY A 54 13.13 -20.54 -6.35
C GLY A 54 12.37 -20.46 -5.02
N LYS A 55 11.99 -19.26 -4.57
CA LYS A 55 11.32 -19.01 -3.28
C LYS A 55 9.95 -18.38 -3.51
N ARG A 56 9.06 -18.49 -2.52
CA ARG A 56 7.71 -17.87 -2.52
C ARG A 56 7.76 -16.38 -2.89
N GLY A 57 8.76 -15.66 -2.39
CA GLY A 57 8.93 -14.24 -2.63
C GLY A 57 7.85 -13.38 -1.97
N PHE A 58 7.93 -12.07 -2.20
CA PHE A 58 6.96 -11.08 -1.75
C PHE A 58 6.79 -10.01 -2.84
N ILE A 59 5.57 -9.55 -3.03
CA ILE A 59 5.22 -8.55 -4.03
C ILE A 59 4.27 -7.54 -3.39
N LEU A 60 4.56 -6.27 -3.62
CA LEU A 60 3.72 -5.17 -3.20
C LEU A 60 3.26 -4.43 -4.46
N THR A 61 1.95 -4.26 -4.64
CA THR A 61 1.38 -3.55 -5.81
C THR A 61 0.44 -2.43 -5.39
N ARG A 62 0.44 -1.34 -6.18
CA ARG A 62 -0.43 -0.18 -5.95
C ARG A 62 -1.82 -0.39 -6.56
N SER A 63 -1.89 -0.77 -7.82
CA SER A 63 -3.16 -0.98 -8.51
C SER A 63 -3.64 -2.41 -8.30
N THR A 64 -4.88 -2.54 -7.85
CA THR A 64 -5.52 -3.83 -7.53
C THR A 64 -6.88 -3.96 -8.20
N PHE A 65 -7.31 -5.20 -8.39
CA PHE A 65 -8.65 -5.60 -8.82
C PHE A 65 -9.05 -6.86 -8.01
N PRO A 66 -10.33 -7.24 -7.88
CA PRO A 66 -10.70 -8.51 -7.26
C PRO A 66 -9.81 -9.66 -7.75
N SER A 67 -9.35 -10.50 -6.82
CA SER A 67 -8.29 -11.54 -6.94
C SER A 67 -6.83 -11.09 -6.81
N SER A 68 -6.50 -9.79 -6.80
CA SER A 68 -5.11 -9.32 -6.64
C SER A 68 -4.41 -9.87 -5.40
N GLY A 69 -5.16 -10.10 -4.31
CA GLY A 69 -4.63 -10.62 -3.06
C GLY A 69 -4.03 -12.02 -3.14
N HIS A 70 -4.34 -12.82 -4.17
CA HIS A 70 -3.67 -14.10 -4.42
C HIS A 70 -2.22 -13.95 -4.90
N TYR A 71 -1.88 -12.79 -5.46
CA TYR A 71 -0.61 -12.57 -6.15
C TYR A 71 0.30 -11.59 -5.43
N ALA A 72 -0.26 -10.59 -4.74
CA ALA A 72 0.49 -9.52 -4.11
C ALA A 72 -0.23 -8.94 -2.88
N GLY A 73 0.56 -8.33 -1.99
CA GLY A 73 0.05 -7.41 -0.99
C GLY A 73 -0.16 -6.01 -1.56
N HIS A 74 -0.73 -5.12 -0.74
CA HIS A 74 -1.05 -3.75 -1.11
C HIS A 74 -0.58 -2.75 -0.04
N TRP A 75 -0.31 -1.52 -0.42
CA TRP A 75 -0.22 -0.40 0.52
C TRP A 75 -1.17 0.69 0.08
N LEU A 76 -1.74 1.42 1.04
CA LEU A 76 -2.82 2.39 0.81
C LEU A 76 -2.42 3.64 0.01
N GLY A 77 -1.23 3.66 -0.59
CA GLY A 77 -0.77 4.73 -1.47
C GLY A 77 -0.23 5.94 -0.73
N ASP A 78 -0.25 7.06 -1.45
CA ASP A 78 0.45 8.30 -1.10
C ASP A 78 -0.39 9.12 -0.10
N ASN A 79 -0.39 8.70 1.16
CA ASN A 79 -1.09 9.36 2.27
C ASN A 79 -0.37 10.65 2.73
N TYR A 80 -0.97 11.38 3.67
CA TYR A 80 -0.41 12.61 4.24
C TYR A 80 0.02 12.39 5.70
N ALA A 81 1.01 13.19 6.14
CA ALA A 81 1.49 13.22 7.52
C ALA A 81 0.52 13.98 8.44
N ASP A 82 -0.71 13.48 8.56
CA ASP A 82 -1.75 14.03 9.44
C ASP A 82 -2.53 12.94 10.22
N PHE A 83 -3.23 13.36 11.27
CA PHE A 83 -4.06 12.45 12.08
C PHE A 83 -5.28 11.89 11.33
N ALA A 84 -5.73 12.57 10.27
CA ALA A 84 -6.84 12.10 9.45
C ALA A 84 -6.42 10.86 8.64
N SER A 85 -5.23 10.87 8.05
CA SER A 85 -4.61 9.76 7.33
C SER A 85 -4.26 8.61 8.27
N LEU A 86 -3.80 8.90 9.49
CA LEU A 86 -3.64 7.91 10.55
C LEU A 86 -4.97 7.16 10.78
N ARG A 87 -6.08 7.87 10.93
CA ARG A 87 -7.41 7.25 11.09
C ARG A 87 -7.87 6.51 9.84
N ALA A 88 -7.68 7.09 8.67
CA ALA A 88 -8.08 6.50 7.38
C ALA A 88 -7.35 5.17 7.11
N SER A 89 -6.11 5.02 7.60
CA SER A 89 -5.36 3.76 7.47
C SER A 89 -6.10 2.55 8.04
N ILE A 90 -6.82 2.73 9.16
CA ILE A 90 -7.58 1.66 9.82
C ILE A 90 -8.74 1.22 8.92
N ILE A 91 -9.43 2.19 8.33
CA ILE A 91 -10.56 1.96 7.42
C ILE A 91 -10.05 1.23 6.16
N GLY A 92 -9.03 1.77 5.50
CA GLY A 92 -8.50 1.17 4.28
C GLY A 92 -7.98 -0.25 4.50
N ILE A 93 -7.30 -0.52 5.63
CA ILE A 93 -6.85 -1.88 5.95
C ILE A 93 -8.04 -2.83 6.11
N GLN A 94 -9.13 -2.41 6.79
CA GLN A 94 -10.33 -3.24 6.95
C GLN A 94 -11.03 -3.50 5.61
N GLU A 95 -11.18 -2.47 4.77
CA GLU A 95 -11.76 -2.59 3.43
C GLU A 95 -10.97 -3.58 2.55
N PHE A 96 -9.64 -3.48 2.55
CA PHE A 96 -8.80 -4.40 1.77
C PHE A 96 -8.86 -5.84 2.28
N ASN A 97 -9.08 -6.07 3.58
CA ASN A 97 -9.39 -7.41 4.08
C ASN A 97 -10.70 -7.95 3.49
N MET A 98 -11.74 -7.11 3.37
CA MET A 98 -13.00 -7.48 2.70
C MET A 98 -12.82 -7.68 1.19
N PHE A 99 -11.88 -6.97 0.55
CA PHE A 99 -11.52 -7.15 -0.86
C PHE A 99 -10.65 -8.40 -1.11
N GLY A 100 -10.33 -9.17 -0.06
CA GLY A 100 -9.51 -10.37 -0.16
C GLY A 100 -8.01 -10.10 -0.28
N ILE A 101 -7.52 -8.98 0.24
CA ILE A 101 -6.11 -8.57 0.23
C ILE A 101 -5.65 -8.35 1.69
N PRO A 102 -5.26 -9.43 2.40
CA PRO A 102 -4.98 -9.36 3.84
C PRO A 102 -3.62 -8.74 4.17
N TYR A 103 -2.65 -8.82 3.27
CA TYR A 103 -1.32 -8.24 3.49
C TYR A 103 -1.31 -6.78 3.03
N VAL A 104 -1.81 -5.91 3.90
CA VAL A 104 -2.04 -4.49 3.63
C VAL A 104 -1.52 -3.59 4.76
N GLY A 105 -1.17 -2.35 4.42
CA GLY A 105 -0.70 -1.33 5.37
C GLY A 105 -0.67 0.07 4.78
N ALA A 106 -0.45 1.08 5.62
CA ALA A 106 -0.21 2.46 5.20
C ALA A 106 1.25 2.84 5.38
N ASP A 107 1.67 3.94 4.76
CA ASP A 107 2.97 4.55 5.03
C ASP A 107 2.95 5.23 6.39
N ILE A 108 3.64 4.58 7.35
CA ILE A 108 3.71 5.01 8.74
C ILE A 108 4.43 6.35 8.81
N CYS A 109 3.88 7.25 9.63
CA CYS A 109 4.24 8.66 9.78
C CYS A 109 3.78 9.59 8.63
N GLY A 110 3.27 9.02 7.53
CA GLY A 110 2.72 9.72 6.38
C GLY A 110 3.75 9.91 5.25
N PHE A 111 3.32 9.75 4.00
CA PHE A 111 4.20 9.85 2.84
C PHE A 111 4.44 11.29 2.41
N ASN A 112 3.37 12.08 2.30
CA ASN A 112 3.42 13.50 1.94
C ASN A 112 3.47 14.39 3.17
N GLU A 113 4.16 15.53 3.03
CA GLU A 113 4.37 16.54 4.08
C GLU A 113 5.32 16.11 5.21
N ASN A 114 5.79 17.08 5.99
CA ASN A 114 6.67 16.80 7.12
C ASN A 114 5.83 16.34 8.31
N THR A 115 6.12 15.14 8.80
CA THR A 115 5.51 14.61 10.03
C THR A 115 5.95 15.40 11.27
N THR A 116 5.25 15.17 12.39
CA THR A 116 5.64 15.68 13.71
C THR A 116 6.06 14.51 14.60
N GLU A 117 6.88 14.80 15.61
CA GLU A 117 7.36 13.79 16.56
C GLU A 117 6.19 13.03 17.23
N GLU A 118 5.15 13.74 17.67
CA GLU A 118 3.97 13.13 18.29
C GLU A 118 3.19 12.26 17.31
N LEU A 119 2.94 12.76 16.09
CA LEU A 119 2.21 12.00 15.08
C LEU A 119 2.97 10.73 14.73
N CYS A 120 4.26 10.83 14.45
CA CYS A 120 5.07 9.68 14.07
C CYS A 120 5.18 8.67 15.21
N LEU A 121 5.29 9.12 16.47
CA LEU A 121 5.24 8.24 17.65
C LEU A 121 3.93 7.44 17.68
N ARG A 122 2.78 8.11 17.54
CA ARG A 122 1.47 7.44 17.53
C ARG A 122 1.31 6.51 16.34
N TRP A 123 1.82 6.90 15.18
CA TRP A 123 1.74 6.08 13.99
C TRP A 123 2.62 4.85 14.08
N GLN A 124 3.81 4.92 14.68
CA GLN A 124 4.65 3.73 14.90
C GLN A 124 3.96 2.74 15.86
N GLN A 125 3.29 3.25 16.91
CA GLN A 125 2.49 2.42 17.82
C GLN A 125 1.36 1.69 17.07
N LEU A 126 0.58 2.40 16.25
CA LEU A 126 -0.50 1.79 15.47
C LEU A 126 0.02 0.87 14.36
N GLY A 127 1.01 1.33 13.60
CA GLY A 127 1.53 0.67 12.41
C GLY A 127 2.26 -0.63 12.70
N ALA A 128 2.74 -0.81 13.94
CA ALA A 128 3.24 -2.10 14.42
C ALA A 128 2.19 -3.22 14.36
N PHE A 129 0.90 -2.89 14.27
CA PHE A 129 -0.21 -3.86 14.14
C PHE A 129 -0.70 -4.05 12.70
N TYR A 130 -0.19 -3.29 11.72
CA TYR A 130 -0.56 -3.52 10.32
C TYR A 130 -0.01 -4.86 9.82
N PRO A 131 -0.75 -5.62 9.00
CA PRO A 131 -0.21 -6.81 8.34
C PRO A 131 1.09 -6.48 7.58
N PHE A 132 1.07 -5.41 6.79
CA PHE A 132 2.26 -4.83 6.17
C PHE A 132 2.72 -3.58 6.94
N MET A 133 3.82 -3.69 7.68
CA MET A 133 4.42 -2.59 8.43
C MET A 133 5.57 -1.97 7.63
N ARG A 134 5.40 -0.71 7.19
CA ARG A 134 6.45 0.06 6.48
C ARG A 134 6.41 1.53 6.91
N ASN A 135 7.58 2.10 7.17
CA ASN A 135 7.78 3.55 7.19
C ASN A 135 8.36 3.96 5.83
N HIS A 136 7.70 4.89 5.14
CA HIS A 136 8.09 5.37 3.81
C HIS A 136 7.75 6.86 3.70
N ASN A 137 8.54 7.58 2.93
CA ASN A 137 8.52 9.04 2.90
C ASN A 137 8.77 9.57 1.49
N ASN A 138 8.33 10.79 1.22
CA ASN A 138 8.64 11.53 0.01
C ASN A 138 10.07 12.11 0.07
N ILE A 139 10.71 12.22 -1.10
CA ILE A 139 12.09 12.70 -1.27
C ILE A 139 12.31 14.13 -0.77
N PHE A 140 11.26 14.95 -0.72
CA PHE A 140 11.34 16.36 -0.33
C PHE A 140 11.03 16.62 1.16
N CYS A 141 10.76 15.56 1.93
CA CYS A 141 10.36 15.66 3.33
C CYS A 141 11.53 15.35 4.27
N ILE A 142 11.42 15.82 5.52
CA ILE A 142 12.40 15.53 6.58
C ILE A 142 12.45 14.02 6.87
N ALA A 143 13.59 13.53 7.33
CA ALA A 143 13.72 12.14 7.78
C ALA A 143 12.72 11.81 8.90
N GLN A 144 12.12 10.63 8.83
CA GLN A 144 11.08 10.19 9.76
C GLN A 144 11.19 8.70 10.15
N ASP A 145 12.35 8.10 9.93
CA ASP A 145 12.59 6.72 10.38
C ASP A 145 12.53 6.65 11.92
N PRO A 146 12.36 5.45 12.51
CA PRO A 146 12.22 5.32 13.96
C PRO A 146 13.35 5.94 14.79
N ALA A 147 14.56 6.11 14.24
CA ALA A 147 15.69 6.69 14.95
C ALA A 147 15.76 8.23 14.86
N ALA A 148 14.89 8.88 14.08
CA ALA A 148 14.88 10.33 13.92
C ALA A 148 14.57 11.10 15.22
N TRP A 149 13.82 10.49 16.16
CA TRP A 149 13.56 11.06 17.48
C TRP A 149 13.71 10.01 18.59
N PRO A 150 14.30 10.36 19.76
CA PRO A 150 14.40 9.43 20.89
C PRO A 150 13.05 8.89 21.39
N SER A 151 12.01 9.73 21.39
CA SER A 151 10.66 9.33 21.84
C SER A 151 10.01 8.32 20.88
N VAL A 152 10.14 8.57 19.56
CA VAL A 152 9.66 7.68 18.50
C VAL A 152 10.43 6.37 18.53
N ALA A 153 11.75 6.40 18.71
CA ALA A 153 12.58 5.19 18.82
C ALA A 153 12.14 4.31 20.00
N SER A 154 11.89 4.91 21.16
CA SER A 154 11.41 4.20 22.35
C SER A 154 10.03 3.56 22.12
N ALA A 155 9.08 4.33 21.57
CA ALA A 155 7.73 3.84 21.31
C ALA A 155 7.70 2.75 20.22
N ALA A 156 8.41 2.96 19.11
CA ALA A 156 8.55 2.00 18.03
C ALA A 156 9.22 0.71 18.53
N GLY A 157 10.28 0.82 19.35
CA GLY A 157 10.97 -0.32 19.93
C GLY A 157 10.04 -1.22 20.73
N GLN A 158 9.20 -0.64 21.60
CA GLN A 158 8.21 -1.39 22.38
C GLN A 158 7.15 -2.07 21.49
N ALA A 159 6.60 -1.34 20.53
CA ALA A 159 5.55 -1.85 19.65
C ALA A 159 6.07 -2.93 18.68
N ILE A 160 7.27 -2.74 18.12
CA ILE A 160 7.94 -3.71 17.25
C ILE A 160 8.31 -4.96 18.04
N TYR A 161 8.81 -4.83 19.27
CA TYR A 161 9.11 -5.99 20.11
C TYR A 161 7.85 -6.85 20.32
N PHE A 162 6.72 -6.23 20.66
CA PHE A 162 5.43 -6.92 20.75
C PHE A 162 5.07 -7.60 19.43
N ARG A 163 5.15 -6.89 18.29
CA ARG A 163 4.87 -7.46 16.97
C ARG A 163 5.71 -8.70 16.68
N TYR A 164 7.01 -8.65 16.96
CA TYR A 164 7.93 -9.76 16.70
C TYR A 164 7.69 -10.95 17.64
N TYR A 165 7.32 -10.69 18.89
CA TYR A 165 6.89 -11.75 19.82
C TYR A 165 5.67 -12.51 19.28
N TYR A 166 4.70 -11.81 18.68
CA TYR A 166 3.49 -12.40 18.09
C TYR A 166 3.62 -12.72 16.59
N LEU A 167 4.82 -12.69 16.02
CA LEU A 167 5.03 -12.96 14.59
C LEU A 167 4.49 -14.34 14.15
N PRO A 168 4.57 -15.43 14.95
CA PRO A 168 3.97 -16.73 14.59
C PRO A 168 2.44 -16.66 14.45
N TYR A 169 1.78 -15.85 15.28
CA TYR A 169 0.34 -15.63 15.19
C TYR A 169 0.02 -14.88 13.89
N LEU A 170 0.70 -13.77 13.63
CA LEU A 170 0.52 -12.97 12.41
C LEU A 170 0.77 -13.81 11.15
N TYR A 171 1.83 -14.62 11.14
CA TYR A 171 2.15 -15.50 10.02
C TYR A 171 0.99 -16.46 9.72
N ARG A 172 0.37 -17.05 10.76
CA ARG A 172 -0.77 -17.96 10.59
C ARG A 172 -1.96 -17.29 9.91
N PHE A 173 -2.35 -16.07 10.30
CA PHE A 173 -3.48 -15.37 9.67
C PHE A 173 -3.19 -14.99 8.22
N VAL A 174 -1.97 -14.51 7.94
CA VAL A 174 -1.60 -14.13 6.58
C VAL A 174 -1.44 -15.37 5.70
N SER A 175 -0.90 -16.48 6.22
CA SER A 175 -0.64 -17.70 5.46
C SER A 175 -1.89 -18.53 5.17
N LEU A 176 -2.95 -18.42 5.98
CA LEU A 176 -4.21 -19.15 5.75
C LEU A 176 -4.98 -18.66 4.52
N LEU A 177 -4.51 -17.59 3.87
CA LEU A 177 -5.15 -16.94 2.72
C LEU A 177 -4.41 -17.21 1.40
N PHE A 178 -3.40 -18.07 1.40
CA PHE A 178 -2.60 -18.49 0.24
C PHE A 178 -2.46 -20.00 0.10
#